data_AF-A0A2V4N4G4-F1
#
_entry.id   AF-A0A2V4N4G4-F1
#
_cell.length_a   1.000
_cell.length_b   1.000
_cell.length_c   1.000
_cell.angle_alpha   90.00
_cell.angle_beta   90.00
_cell.angle_gamma   90.00
#
_symmetry.space_group_name_H-M   'P 1'
#
loop_
_entity.id
_entity.type
_entity.pdbx_description
1 polymer ?
#
loop_
_entity_poly.entity_id
_entity_poly.type
_entity_poly.pdbx_seq_one_letter_code
_entity_poly.pdbx_strand_id
1 'polypeptide(L)'
;MGKFLAGLIVISALAAGAAVYYLQVYHYYDEVAANGSEDVVMTSVATGVAEPILYEGFQAIDSDSSPIRYRACFTTGLSQAMLTETYEIYESAEPNIAPPWFDCFDADEIGKSIEDGDAVAFLGTENIHYGIDRVVAVLPDGRGYVWQQINHCGEAVFNGKAAPDDCPPVPESYK
;
A
#
# COMPACT_ATOMS: atom_id res chain seq x y z
N MET A 1 -29.01 -2.73 -42.10
CA MET A 1 -29.05 -3.45 -40.81
C MET A 1 -27.65 -3.68 -40.22
N GLY A 2 -26.71 -4.30 -40.94
CA GLY A 2 -25.36 -4.60 -40.41
C GLY A 2 -24.56 -3.40 -39.88
N LYS A 3 -24.60 -2.24 -40.55
CA LYS A 3 -23.91 -1.02 -40.07
C LYS A 3 -24.47 -0.47 -38.75
N PHE A 4 -25.78 -0.63 -38.52
CA PHE A 4 -26.43 -0.21 -37.28
C PHE A 4 -26.04 -1.13 -36.12
N LEU A 5 -26.08 -2.44 -36.35
CA LEU A 5 -25.64 -3.44 -35.36
C LEU A 5 -24.14 -3.28 -35.04
N ALA A 6 -23.30 -3.05 -36.06
CA ALA A 6 -21.88 -2.77 -35.86
C ALA A 6 -21.66 -1.48 -35.04
N GLY A 7 -22.40 -0.41 -35.34
CA GLY A 7 -22.34 0.84 -34.56
C GLY A 7 -22.76 0.65 -33.11
N LEU A 8 -23.85 -0.09 -32.87
CA LEU A 8 -24.31 -0.43 -31.51
C LEU A 8 -23.23 -1.17 -30.72
N ILE A 9 -22.60 -2.19 -31.33
CA ILE A 9 -21.53 -2.97 -30.69
C ILE A 9 -20.35 -2.08 -30.31
N VAL A 10 -19.90 -1.19 -31.20
CA VAL A 10 -18.77 -0.28 -30.93
C VAL A 10 -19.11 0.69 -29.79
N ILE A 11 -20.31 1.27 -29.79
CA ILE A 11 -20.74 2.19 -28.72
C ILE A 11 -20.85 1.46 -27.39
N SER A 12 -21.44 0.27 -27.37
CA SER A 12 -21.54 -0.54 -26.14
C SER A 12 -20.16 -0.94 -25.61
N ALA A 13 -19.22 -1.30 -26.49
CA ALA A 13 -17.85 -1.63 -26.10
C ALA A 13 -17.11 -0.41 -25.52
N LEU A 14 -17.26 0.77 -26.12
CA LEU A 14 -16.68 2.01 -25.60
C LEU A 14 -17.29 2.39 -24.25
N ALA A 15 -18.61 2.29 -24.10
CA ALA A 15 -19.28 2.56 -22.84
C ALA A 15 -18.84 1.59 -21.74
N ALA A 16 -18.73 0.29 -22.05
CA ALA A 16 -18.21 -0.70 -21.12
C ALA A 16 -16.76 -0.42 -20.73
N GLY A 17 -15.89 -0.10 -21.69
CA GLY A 17 -14.49 0.26 -21.42
C GLY A 17 -14.35 1.50 -20.54
N ALA A 18 -15.12 2.56 -20.83
CA ALA A 18 -15.15 3.77 -20.01
C ALA A 18 -15.66 3.49 -18.59
N ALA A 19 -16.70 2.66 -18.46
CA ALA A 19 -17.21 2.25 -17.15
C ALA A 19 -16.17 1.46 -16.36
N VAL A 20 -15.48 0.48 -16.97
CA VAL A 20 -14.42 -0.29 -16.33
C VAL A 20 -13.27 0.63 -15.88
N TYR A 21 -12.83 1.56 -16.74
CA TYR A 21 -11.80 2.52 -16.39
C TYR A 21 -12.22 3.40 -15.20
N TYR A 22 -13.43 3.96 -15.23
CA TYR A 22 -13.95 4.80 -14.15
C TYR A 22 -14.03 4.03 -12.83
N LEU A 23 -14.55 2.80 -12.88
CA LEU A 23 -14.68 1.95 -11.70
C LEU A 23 -13.30 1.68 -11.07
N GLN A 24 -12.32 1.27 -11.88
CA GLN A 24 -11.00 0.91 -11.38
C GLN A 24 -10.19 2.09 -10.86
N VAL A 25 -10.26 3.25 -11.54
CA VAL A 25 -9.41 4.40 -11.23
C VAL A 25 -10.03 5.35 -10.22
N TYR A 26 -11.35 5.54 -10.23
CA TYR A 26 -12.01 6.55 -9.40
C TYR A 26 -13.00 5.96 -8.41
N HIS A 27 -13.95 5.14 -8.87
CA HIS A 27 -15.11 4.80 -8.02
C HIS A 27 -14.77 4.05 -6.75
N TYR A 28 -13.79 3.15 -6.82
CA TYR A 28 -13.45 2.29 -5.70
C TYR A 28 -12.45 2.89 -4.73
N TYR A 29 -11.95 4.10 -4.98
CA TYR A 29 -11.02 4.76 -4.08
C TYR A 29 -11.72 5.84 -3.27
N ASP A 30 -11.50 5.80 -1.97
CA ASP A 30 -11.99 6.78 -1.01
C ASP A 30 -10.80 7.43 -0.30
N GLU A 31 -10.93 8.72 0.03
CA GLU A 31 -9.97 9.42 0.89
C GLU A 31 -10.10 8.91 2.33
N VAL A 32 -8.96 8.63 2.96
CA VAL A 32 -8.90 8.19 4.36
C VAL A 32 -8.60 9.41 5.24
N ALA A 33 -9.52 9.70 6.16
CA ALA A 33 -9.33 10.77 7.13
C ALA A 33 -8.29 10.38 8.17
N ALA A 34 -7.36 11.31 8.45
CA ALA A 34 -6.39 11.15 9.52
C ALA A 34 -7.09 10.94 10.88
N ASN A 35 -6.69 9.90 11.62
CA ASN A 35 -7.16 9.62 12.96
C ASN A 35 -6.15 9.97 14.07
N GLY A 36 -4.88 10.21 13.75
CA GLY A 36 -3.86 10.60 14.72
C GLY A 36 -3.07 9.46 15.37
N SER A 37 -3.58 8.23 15.35
CA SER A 37 -3.08 7.12 16.17
C SER A 37 -2.71 5.86 15.39
N GLU A 38 -3.32 5.64 14.23
CA GLU A 38 -3.12 4.43 13.41
C GLU A 38 -2.71 4.77 11.95
N ASP A 39 -2.62 6.07 11.65
CA ASP A 39 -2.31 6.60 10.31
C ASP A 39 -0.89 6.23 9.87
N VAL A 40 0.09 6.51 10.73
CA VAL A 40 1.51 6.23 10.50
C VAL A 40 2.08 5.56 11.74
N VAL A 41 2.16 4.24 11.68
CA VAL A 41 2.70 3.38 12.75
C VAL A 41 3.89 2.59 12.21
N MET A 42 4.86 2.30 13.08
CA MET A 42 6.03 1.48 12.80
C MET A 42 6.26 0.46 13.91
N THR A 43 6.65 -0.76 13.56
CA THR A 43 6.93 -1.84 14.51
C THR A 43 8.23 -1.55 15.25
N SER A 44 8.15 -1.37 16.57
CA SER A 44 9.30 -1.12 17.43
C SER A 44 10.16 -2.37 17.58
N VAL A 45 11.49 -2.24 17.42
CA VAL A 45 12.43 -3.36 17.63
C VAL A 45 12.50 -3.80 19.09
N ALA A 46 12.09 -2.93 20.02
CA ALA A 46 12.14 -3.22 21.45
C ALA A 46 10.90 -3.97 21.95
N THR A 47 9.72 -3.66 21.39
CA THR A 47 8.44 -4.22 21.86
C THR A 47 7.84 -5.23 20.88
N GLY A 48 8.23 -5.19 19.60
CA GLY A 48 7.57 -5.93 18.52
C GLY A 48 6.16 -5.46 18.22
N VAL A 49 5.78 -4.27 18.69
CA VAL A 49 4.44 -3.69 18.55
C VAL A 49 4.49 -2.48 17.63
N ALA A 50 3.47 -2.31 16.80
CA ALA A 50 3.29 -1.12 15.97
C ALA A 50 2.95 0.10 16.86
N GLU A 51 3.78 1.13 16.79
CA GLU A 51 3.66 2.35 17.58
C GLU A 51 3.56 3.57 16.65
N PRO A 52 2.70 4.56 16.96
CA PRO A 52 2.56 5.75 16.13
C PRO A 52 3.81 6.64 16.20
N ILE A 53 4.16 7.24 15.06
CA ILE A 53 5.21 8.26 14.99
C ILE A 53 4.61 9.67 14.88
N LEU A 54 5.44 10.69 15.08
CA LEU A 54 5.03 12.07 14.79
C LEU A 54 5.06 12.32 13.29
N TYR A 55 3.95 12.80 12.74
CA TYR A 55 3.82 13.16 11.33
C TYR A 55 2.96 14.42 11.14
N GLU A 56 3.08 15.00 9.95
CA GLU A 56 2.29 16.12 9.46
C GLU A 56 1.88 15.89 8.01
N GLY A 57 0.90 16.65 7.52
CA GLY A 57 0.54 16.66 6.09
C GLY A 57 0.00 15.33 5.56
N PHE A 58 -0.62 14.50 6.41
CA PHE A 58 -1.12 13.19 6.02
C PHE A 58 -2.22 13.27 4.98
N GLN A 59 -2.04 12.54 3.88
CA GLN A 59 -3.07 12.29 2.88
C GLN A 59 -3.06 10.81 2.57
N ALA A 60 -4.23 10.19 2.46
CA ALA A 60 -4.34 8.77 2.23
C ALA A 60 -5.57 8.43 1.41
N ILE A 61 -5.45 7.32 0.67
CA ILE A 61 -6.52 6.73 -0.11
C ILE A 61 -6.57 5.23 0.19
N ASP A 62 -7.75 4.66 0.15
CA ASP A 62 -7.95 3.22 0.29
C ASP A 62 -9.09 2.73 -0.60
N SER A 63 -9.25 1.41 -0.67
CA SER A 63 -10.28 0.76 -1.45
C SER A 63 -10.64 -0.60 -0.87
N ASP A 64 -11.91 -0.77 -0.51
CA ASP A 64 -12.45 -2.05 -0.03
C ASP A 64 -12.39 -3.18 -1.07
N SER A 65 -12.07 -2.86 -2.33
CA SER A 65 -11.95 -3.85 -3.40
C SER A 65 -10.69 -4.71 -3.32
N SER A 66 -9.66 -4.26 -2.60
CA SER A 66 -8.42 -5.03 -2.40
C SER A 66 -7.55 -4.44 -1.28
N PRO A 67 -7.00 -5.25 -0.36
CA PRO A 67 -6.21 -4.76 0.77
C PRO A 67 -4.90 -4.07 0.35
N ILE A 68 -4.36 -4.36 -0.85
CA ILE A 68 -3.12 -3.73 -1.33
C ILE A 68 -3.34 -2.35 -1.96
N ARG A 69 -4.53 -1.76 -1.87
CA ARG A 69 -4.85 -0.46 -2.49
C ARG A 69 -4.59 0.74 -1.59
N TYR A 70 -4.37 0.53 -0.30
CA TYR A 70 -4.05 1.60 0.64
C TYR A 70 -2.75 2.31 0.28
N ARG A 71 -2.80 3.64 0.14
CA ARG A 71 -1.62 4.51 -0.04
C ARG A 71 -1.75 5.71 0.88
N ALA A 72 -0.63 6.16 1.41
CA ALA A 72 -0.55 7.44 2.10
C ALA A 72 0.78 8.14 1.85
N CYS A 73 0.77 9.45 2.01
CA CYS A 73 1.95 10.29 2.08
C CYS A 73 1.86 11.17 3.33
N PHE A 74 3.01 11.52 3.90
CA PHE A 74 3.13 12.38 5.07
C PHE A 74 4.51 13.03 5.10
N THR A 75 4.76 13.90 6.07
CA THR A 75 6.10 14.37 6.42
C THR A 75 6.39 14.14 7.88
N THR A 76 7.64 13.86 8.23
CA THR A 76 8.09 13.74 9.63
C THR A 76 9.37 14.52 9.87
N GLY A 77 9.52 15.05 11.09
CA GLY A 77 10.76 15.65 11.55
C GLY A 77 11.75 14.65 12.17
N LEU A 78 11.38 13.37 12.24
CA LEU A 78 12.25 12.31 12.77
C LEU A 78 13.34 11.97 11.74
N SER A 79 14.59 11.83 12.22
CA SER A 79 15.69 11.45 11.35
C SER A 79 15.66 9.94 11.04
N GLN A 80 16.09 9.57 9.84
CA GLN A 80 16.25 8.15 9.47
C GLN A 80 17.13 7.40 10.48
N ALA A 81 18.19 8.02 11.00
CA ALA A 81 19.05 7.44 12.02
C ALA A 81 18.27 7.03 13.29
N MET A 82 17.41 7.93 13.79
CA MET A 82 16.57 7.62 14.96
C MET A 82 15.56 6.51 14.64
N LEU A 83 14.95 6.56 13.45
CA LEU A 83 13.99 5.55 13.02
C LEU A 83 14.65 4.16 12.90
N THR A 84 15.83 4.06 12.28
CA THR A 84 16.58 2.79 12.11
C THR A 84 17.08 2.18 13.41
N GLU A 85 17.25 2.97 14.47
CA GLU A 85 17.61 2.46 15.79
C GLU A 85 16.38 1.97 16.58
N THR A 86 15.17 2.42 16.21
CA THR A 86 13.94 2.24 16.99
C THR A 86 12.97 1.24 16.35
N TYR A 87 12.93 1.19 15.02
CA TYR A 87 11.90 0.47 14.26
C TYR A 87 12.50 -0.57 13.33
N GLU A 88 11.71 -1.61 13.07
CA GLU A 88 12.09 -2.74 12.25
C GLU A 88 12.20 -2.32 10.77
N ILE A 89 13.37 -2.57 10.18
CA ILE A 89 13.63 -2.29 8.76
C ILE A 89 12.92 -3.34 7.90
N TYR A 90 12.28 -2.90 6.82
CA TYR A 90 11.60 -3.76 5.86
C TYR A 90 12.41 -3.88 4.57
N GLU A 91 13.09 -5.02 4.39
CA GLU A 91 14.05 -5.18 3.28
C GLU A 91 13.39 -5.36 1.91
N SER A 92 12.23 -6.01 1.84
CA SER A 92 11.53 -6.35 0.58
C SER A 92 10.44 -5.33 0.20
N ALA A 93 10.74 -4.05 0.40
CA ALA A 93 9.81 -2.95 0.18
C ALA A 93 9.57 -2.70 -1.32
N GLU A 94 8.33 -2.92 -1.78
CA GLU A 94 7.93 -2.74 -3.17
C GLU A 94 6.70 -1.81 -3.25
N PRO A 95 6.89 -0.50 -3.50
CA PRO A 95 5.78 0.44 -3.52
C PRO A 95 4.84 0.14 -4.69
N ASN A 96 3.58 -0.08 -4.36
CA ASN A 96 2.56 -0.36 -5.36
C ASN A 96 2.05 0.94 -6.02
N ILE A 97 1.67 0.88 -7.30
CA ILE A 97 1.24 2.04 -8.08
C ILE A 97 -0.04 2.67 -7.49
N ALA A 98 -0.05 4.01 -7.40
CA ALA A 98 -1.22 4.82 -7.02
C ALA A 98 -2.02 5.24 -8.27
N PRO A 99 -3.33 5.51 -8.14
CA PRO A 99 -4.10 6.06 -9.25
C PRO A 99 -3.59 7.46 -9.64
N PRO A 100 -3.63 7.87 -10.93
CA PRO A 100 -2.98 9.09 -11.40
C PRO A 100 -3.47 10.42 -10.80
N TRP A 101 -4.62 10.42 -10.12
CA TRP A 101 -5.17 11.61 -9.47
C TRP A 101 -4.65 11.77 -8.03
N PHE A 102 -4.00 10.76 -7.45
CA PHE A 102 -3.35 10.83 -6.15
C PHE A 102 -1.87 11.16 -6.35
N ASP A 103 -1.60 12.44 -6.59
CA ASP A 103 -0.31 12.97 -7.03
C ASP A 103 0.79 12.93 -5.95
N CYS A 104 0.42 12.75 -4.68
CA CYS A 104 1.39 12.72 -3.60
C CYS A 104 2.17 11.41 -3.49
N PHE A 105 1.80 10.34 -4.21
CA PHE A 105 2.46 9.03 -4.14
C PHE A 105 2.98 8.60 -5.51
N ASP A 106 4.30 8.75 -5.73
CA ASP A 106 4.99 8.30 -6.93
C ASP A 106 5.76 7.00 -6.65
N ALA A 107 5.21 5.87 -7.09
CA ALA A 107 5.80 4.55 -6.84
C ALA A 107 7.19 4.39 -7.49
N ASP A 108 7.43 5.01 -8.64
CA ASP A 108 8.71 4.92 -9.35
C ASP A 108 9.79 5.74 -8.60
N GLU A 109 9.44 6.93 -8.11
CA GLU A 109 10.35 7.75 -7.27
C GLU A 109 10.68 7.03 -5.97
N ILE A 110 9.67 6.50 -5.28
CA ILE A 110 9.85 5.82 -3.99
C ILE A 110 10.69 4.56 -4.18
N GLY A 111 10.35 3.72 -5.16
CA GLY A 111 11.06 2.48 -5.44
C GLY A 111 12.52 2.74 -5.77
N LYS A 112 12.77 3.72 -6.64
CA LYS A 112 14.14 4.14 -6.96
C LYS A 112 14.91 4.63 -5.73
N SER A 113 14.27 5.42 -4.86
CA SER A 113 14.91 5.93 -3.66
C SER A 113 15.27 4.81 -2.67
N ILE A 114 14.44 3.76 -2.58
CA ILE A 114 14.73 2.57 -1.77
C ILE A 114 15.90 1.78 -2.38
N GLU A 115 15.87 1.55 -3.70
CA GLU A 115 16.94 0.82 -4.42
C GLU A 115 18.30 1.52 -4.32
N ASP A 116 18.32 2.86 -4.43
CA ASP A 116 19.53 3.69 -4.32
C ASP A 116 20.01 3.80 -2.85
N GLY A 117 19.20 3.38 -1.87
CA GLY A 117 19.50 3.44 -0.43
C GLY A 117 19.28 4.82 0.20
N ASP A 118 18.63 5.74 -0.51
CA ASP A 118 18.30 7.08 -0.01
C ASP A 118 17.09 7.02 0.93
N ALA A 119 16.06 6.25 0.58
CA ALA A 119 14.90 6.00 1.42
C ALA A 119 15.08 4.73 2.25
N VAL A 120 14.60 4.76 3.49
CA VAL A 120 14.57 3.58 4.36
C VAL A 120 13.12 3.16 4.56
N ALA A 121 12.85 1.88 4.31
CA ALA A 121 11.56 1.27 4.56
C ALA A 121 11.54 0.55 5.91
N PHE A 122 10.39 0.62 6.57
CA PHE A 122 10.12 0.09 7.90
C PHE A 122 8.84 -0.74 7.88
N LEU A 123 8.81 -1.78 8.70
CA LEU A 123 7.59 -2.52 8.94
C LEU A 123 6.63 -1.62 9.71
N GLY A 124 5.48 -1.34 9.13
CA GLY A 124 4.40 -0.59 9.78
C GLY A 124 3.58 -1.47 10.68
N THR A 125 2.93 -2.47 10.08
CA THR A 125 2.15 -3.49 10.79
C THR A 125 2.21 -4.77 9.99
N GLU A 126 2.74 -5.82 10.61
CA GLU A 126 2.77 -7.15 10.01
C GLU A 126 1.35 -7.71 9.94
N ASN A 127 0.99 -8.34 8.82
CA ASN A 127 -0.27 -9.05 8.66
C ASN A 127 -1.51 -8.21 9.08
N ILE A 128 -1.54 -6.91 8.75
CA ILE A 128 -2.70 -6.04 8.99
C ILE A 128 -3.98 -6.63 8.38
N HIS A 129 -3.81 -7.29 7.24
CA HIS A 129 -4.63 -8.41 6.81
C HIS A 129 -3.72 -9.62 6.69
N TYR A 130 -4.25 -10.83 6.87
CA TYR A 130 -3.44 -12.04 6.69
C TYR A 130 -2.69 -12.01 5.35
N GLY A 131 -1.36 -12.12 5.38
CA GLY A 131 -0.53 -12.10 4.19
C GLY A 131 -0.26 -10.71 3.59
N ILE A 132 -0.69 -9.64 4.26
CA ILE A 132 -0.53 -8.25 3.82
C ILE A 132 0.13 -7.45 4.93
N ASP A 133 1.25 -6.81 4.62
CA ASP A 133 1.92 -5.90 5.54
C ASP A 133 1.62 -4.45 5.19
N ARG A 134 1.56 -3.60 6.20
CA ARG A 134 1.70 -2.15 6.03
C ARG A 134 3.18 -1.80 6.09
N VAL A 135 3.67 -1.10 5.09
CA VAL A 135 5.08 -0.66 4.96
C VAL A 135 5.12 0.85 4.99
N VAL A 136 6.12 1.40 5.68
CA VAL A 136 6.36 2.84 5.76
C VAL A 136 7.77 3.15 5.26
N ALA A 137 7.91 3.98 4.24
CA ALA A 137 9.21 4.50 3.81
C ALA A 137 9.39 5.96 4.22
N VAL A 138 10.61 6.33 4.60
CA VAL A 138 10.98 7.71 4.92
C VAL A 138 12.23 8.09 4.12
N LEU A 139 12.14 9.21 3.41
CA LEU A 139 13.21 9.84 2.63
C LEU A 139 14.08 10.75 3.53
N PRO A 140 15.28 11.13 3.08
CA PRO A 140 16.21 11.92 3.90
C PRO A 140 15.74 13.37 4.11
N ASP A 141 14.82 13.85 3.28
CA ASP A 141 14.16 15.16 3.40
C ASP A 141 12.94 15.15 4.34
N GLY A 142 12.61 14.00 4.93
CA GLY A 142 11.48 13.83 5.84
C GLY A 142 10.16 13.50 5.15
N ARG A 143 10.11 13.42 3.80
CA ARG A 143 8.93 12.88 3.10
C ARG A 143 8.75 11.41 3.46
N GLY A 144 7.53 11.04 3.79
CA GLY A 144 7.14 9.70 4.21
C GLY A 144 6.01 9.15 3.36
N TYR A 145 6.04 7.84 3.15
CA TYR A 145 5.10 7.13 2.30
C TYR A 145 4.64 5.86 2.99
N VAL A 146 3.36 5.53 2.87
CA VAL A 146 2.80 4.29 3.42
C VAL A 146 2.08 3.54 2.31
N TRP A 147 2.28 2.24 2.25
CA TRP A 147 1.48 1.38 1.39
C TRP A 147 1.24 0.02 2.05
N GLN A 148 0.32 -0.74 1.46
CA GLN A 148 0.12 -2.15 1.81
C GLN A 148 0.62 -3.03 0.67
N GLN A 149 1.35 -4.09 1.01
CA GLN A 149 1.88 -5.06 0.06
C GLN A 149 1.73 -6.50 0.56
N ILE A 150 1.78 -7.46 -0.37
CA ILE A 150 1.74 -8.89 -0.06
C ILE A 150 3.09 -9.29 0.54
N ASN A 151 3.05 -10.05 1.64
CA ASN A 151 4.23 -10.67 2.26
C ASN A 151 4.39 -12.14 1.82
N HIS A 152 5.44 -12.81 2.25
CA HIS A 152 5.73 -14.20 1.83
C HIS A 152 4.63 -15.20 2.24
N CYS A 153 3.95 -14.97 3.37
CA CYS A 153 2.80 -15.78 3.79
C CYS A 153 1.62 -15.62 2.83
N GLY A 154 1.30 -14.38 2.48
CA GLY A 154 0.26 -14.06 1.51
C GLY A 154 0.59 -14.60 0.13
N GLU A 155 1.83 -14.46 -0.32
CA GLU A 155 2.27 -14.98 -1.62
C GLU A 155 2.04 -16.49 -1.72
N ALA A 156 2.38 -17.27 -0.69
CA ALA A 156 2.15 -18.71 -0.71
C ALA A 156 0.65 -19.05 -0.75
N VAL A 157 -0.12 -18.50 0.19
CA VAL A 157 -1.54 -18.88 0.38
C VAL A 157 -2.41 -18.38 -0.76
N PHE A 158 -2.24 -17.15 -1.24
CA PHE A 158 -3.04 -16.61 -2.34
C PHE A 158 -2.76 -17.30 -3.68
N ASN A 159 -1.60 -17.97 -3.80
CA ASN A 159 -1.28 -18.85 -4.93
C ASN A 159 -1.74 -20.32 -4.71
N GLY A 160 -2.52 -20.60 -3.67
CA GLY A 160 -3.06 -21.93 -3.36
C GLY A 160 -2.03 -22.92 -2.81
N LYS A 161 -0.88 -22.44 -2.32
CA LYS A 161 0.12 -23.28 -1.64
C LYS A 161 -0.17 -23.31 -0.14
N ALA A 162 0.42 -24.28 0.55
CA ALA A 162 0.42 -24.27 2.02
C ALA A 162 1.22 -23.07 2.54
N ALA A 163 0.75 -22.47 3.63
CA ALA A 163 1.50 -21.43 4.32
C ALA A 163 2.85 -21.99 4.83
N PRO A 164 3.95 -21.23 4.71
CA PRO A 164 5.22 -21.55 5.37
C PRO A 164 5.08 -21.77 6.88
N ASP A 165 6.03 -22.50 7.48
CA ASP A 165 5.98 -22.91 8.89
C ASP A 165 6.06 -21.73 9.87
N ASP A 166 6.63 -20.61 9.44
CA ASP A 166 6.79 -19.37 10.19
C ASP A 166 5.58 -18.42 10.08
N CYS A 167 4.60 -18.75 9.25
CA CYS A 167 3.42 -17.92 9.04
C CYS A 167 2.35 -18.13 10.12
N PRO A 168 1.54 -17.09 10.40
CA PRO A 168 0.41 -17.24 11.30
C PRO A 168 -0.63 -18.25 10.76
N PRO A 169 -1.51 -18.79 11.62
CA PRO A 169 -2.55 -19.71 11.18
C PRO A 169 -3.44 -19.11 10.09
N VAL A 170 -3.60 -19.83 8.97
CA VAL A 170 -4.44 -19.39 7.85
C VAL A 170 -5.90 -19.24 8.31
N PRO A 171 -6.52 -18.06 8.12
CA PRO A 171 -7.94 -17.86 8.41
C PRO A 171 -8.83 -18.80 7.59
N GLU A 172 -9.99 -19.19 8.14
CA GLU A 172 -10.92 -20.10 7.44
C GLU A 172 -11.43 -19.53 6.10
N SER A 173 -11.49 -18.21 5.95
CA SER A 173 -11.91 -17.55 4.71
C SER A 173 -10.95 -17.80 3.51
N TYR A 174 -9.73 -18.26 3.78
CA TYR A 174 -8.70 -18.52 2.76
C TYR A 174 -8.39 -20.02 2.58
N LYS A 175 -9.14 -20.92 3.24
CA LYS A 175 -9.04 -22.38 3.09
C LYS A 175 -10.06 -22.90 2.07
#